data_AF-A0A3D0S597-F1
#
_entry.id   AF-A0A3D0S597-F1
#
_cell.length_a   1.000
_cell.length_b   1.000
_cell.length_c   1.000
_cell.angle_alpha   90.00
_cell.angle_beta   90.00
_cell.angle_gamma   90.00
#
_symmetry.space_group_name_H-M   'P 1'
#
loop_
_entity.id
_entity.type
_entity.pdbx_description
1 polymer ?
#
loop_
_entity_poly.entity_id
_entity_poly.type
_entity_poly.pdbx_seq_one_letter_code
_entity_poly.pdbx_strand_id
1 'polypeptide(L)'
;MNDLEQRLTEALTEGSQGAPSAIGLASAARSRARRKRQTRLAGVAALVVLAVGVPAAVVALTGDGDVRGADVASTDSAGATMDGFHWESWHDVTVQVPDSWQYGSLSDWCAGGGELAPRIQRPDTVADDIQCDPQSSYGITFQEIPNRDDFEWPVVAQTGKGWPDPNVVGGRGIGGVLITVATREPDLAHQILDSMRPIGPQGDPNGCAARYTPGSTNPPEGALSVCRYDENGELEQSAALFGKQAGDAVRTLQAAPEAGECADTSQGSQPHQIVILEAPGISAKVDLVSGCPRLTVDGDVRELNEAVAGVAVLAAWGGSRQGMALPPELRTE
;
A
#
# COMPACT_ATOMS: atom_id res chain seq x y z
N MET A 1 7.84 -49.46 -31.70
CA MET A 1 7.17 -48.34 -31.03
C MET A 1 6.00 -48.92 -30.27
N ASN A 2 5.98 -48.68 -28.96
CA ASN A 2 5.03 -49.31 -28.05
C ASN A 2 3.75 -48.45 -27.97
N ASP A 3 2.56 -49.07 -27.85
CA ASP A 3 1.25 -48.36 -27.76
C ASP A 3 1.26 -47.26 -26.67
N LEU A 4 2.05 -47.48 -25.61
CA LEU A 4 2.26 -46.52 -24.54
C LEU A 4 2.94 -45.21 -25.01
N GLU A 5 3.96 -45.28 -25.86
CA GLU A 5 4.67 -44.08 -26.36
C GLU A 5 3.76 -43.25 -27.27
N GLN A 6 2.92 -43.91 -28.06
CA GLN A 6 1.99 -43.25 -28.95
C GLN A 6 0.88 -42.55 -28.16
N ARG A 7 0.32 -43.20 -27.14
CA ARG A 7 -0.66 -42.59 -26.22
C ARG A 7 -0.07 -41.44 -25.41
N LEU A 8 1.19 -41.54 -24.98
CA LEU A 8 1.86 -40.44 -24.26
C LEU A 8 2.09 -39.24 -25.17
N THR A 9 2.50 -39.48 -26.42
CA THR A 9 2.72 -38.41 -27.40
C THR A 9 1.42 -37.74 -27.79
N GLU A 10 0.35 -38.52 -27.97
CA GLU A 10 -0.99 -38.01 -28.30
C GLU A 10 -1.56 -37.20 -27.14
N ALA A 11 -1.47 -37.69 -25.90
CA ALA A 11 -1.89 -36.95 -24.70
C ALA A 11 -1.09 -35.64 -24.49
N LEU A 12 0.22 -35.64 -24.77
CA LEU A 12 1.05 -34.43 -24.68
C LEU A 12 0.72 -33.42 -25.79
N THR A 13 0.47 -33.91 -27.01
CA THR A 13 0.13 -33.05 -28.15
C THR A 13 -1.25 -32.41 -27.97
N GLU A 14 -2.25 -33.20 -27.56
CA GLU A 14 -3.60 -32.73 -27.28
C GLU A 14 -3.62 -31.76 -26.07
N GLY A 15 -2.84 -32.05 -25.03
CA GLY A 15 -2.66 -31.14 -23.89
C GLY A 15 -2.00 -29.80 -24.26
N SER A 16 -1.11 -29.78 -25.25
CA SER A 16 -0.43 -28.55 -25.69
C SER A 16 -1.30 -27.64 -26.57
N GLN A 17 -2.26 -28.20 -27.32
CA GLN A 17 -3.15 -27.40 -28.19
C GLN A 17 -4.26 -26.68 -27.41
N GLY A 18 -4.58 -27.13 -26.19
CA GLY A 18 -5.54 -26.50 -25.29
C GLY A 18 -4.94 -25.59 -24.22
N ALA A 19 -3.61 -25.45 -24.18
CA ALA A 19 -2.94 -24.65 -23.15
C ALA A 19 -3.23 -23.15 -23.37
N PRO A 20 -3.81 -22.44 -22.39
CA PRO A 20 -3.99 -20.99 -22.47
C PRO A 20 -2.65 -20.31 -22.73
N SER A 21 -2.63 -19.27 -23.56
CA SER A 21 -1.41 -18.50 -23.82
C SER A 21 -0.76 -18.03 -22.52
N ALA A 22 0.56 -18.15 -22.41
CA ALA A 22 1.33 -17.77 -21.22
C ALA A 22 1.07 -16.30 -20.79
N ILE A 23 0.72 -15.45 -21.75
CA ILE A 23 0.20 -14.09 -21.55
C ILE A 23 -1.23 -14.21 -21.01
N GLY A 24 -1.37 -14.29 -19.69
CA GLY A 24 -2.67 -14.34 -19.00
C GLY A 24 -2.74 -15.35 -17.85
N LEU A 25 -1.78 -16.28 -17.73
CA LEU A 25 -1.74 -17.22 -16.61
C LEU A 25 -1.48 -16.52 -15.28
N ALA A 26 -0.60 -15.51 -15.27
CA ALA A 26 -0.32 -14.73 -14.07
C ALA A 26 -1.54 -13.90 -13.62
N SER A 27 -2.27 -13.26 -14.53
CA SER A 27 -3.48 -12.49 -14.20
C SER A 27 -4.65 -13.38 -13.81
N ALA A 28 -4.82 -14.54 -14.47
CA ALA A 28 -5.82 -15.54 -14.12
C ALA A 28 -5.53 -16.24 -12.78
N ALA A 29 -4.27 -16.47 -12.44
CA ALA A 29 -3.86 -16.99 -11.14
C ALA A 29 -4.13 -15.97 -10.03
N ARG A 30 -3.80 -14.69 -10.26
CA ARG A 30 -4.11 -13.60 -9.32
C ARG A 30 -5.61 -13.46 -9.07
N SER A 31 -6.44 -13.52 -10.13
CA SER A 31 -7.90 -13.41 -9.96
C SER A 31 -8.51 -14.59 -9.21
N ARG A 32 -8.02 -15.83 -9.44
CA ARG A 32 -8.45 -17.01 -8.66
C ARG A 32 -7.97 -16.97 -7.21
N ALA A 33 -6.74 -16.50 -6.98
CA ALA A 33 -6.21 -16.33 -5.62
C ALA A 33 -7.01 -15.29 -4.83
N ARG A 34 -7.34 -14.14 -5.45
CA ARG A 34 -8.19 -13.09 -4.86
C ARG A 34 -9.59 -13.63 -4.52
N ARG A 35 -10.21 -14.41 -5.41
CA ARG A 35 -11.50 -15.09 -5.13
C ARG A 35 -11.42 -16.09 -3.97
N LYS A 36 -10.38 -16.94 -3.92
CA LYS A 36 -10.22 -17.91 -2.82
C LYS A 36 -10.00 -17.23 -1.46
N ARG A 37 -9.29 -16.10 -1.42
CA ARG A 37 -9.11 -15.29 -0.21
C ARG A 37 -10.44 -14.66 0.24
N GLN A 38 -11.22 -14.11 -0.69
CA GLN A 38 -12.55 -13.58 -0.40
C GLN A 38 -13.51 -14.65 0.17
N THR A 39 -13.46 -15.89 -0.34
CA THR A 39 -14.30 -16.97 0.20
C THR A 39 -13.86 -17.49 1.57
N ARG A 40 -12.58 -17.32 1.95
CA ARG A 40 -12.09 -17.71 3.28
C ARG A 40 -12.46 -16.68 4.34
N LEU A 41 -12.48 -15.39 4.00
CA LEU A 41 -12.90 -14.33 4.92
C LEU A 41 -14.39 -14.42 5.29
N ALA A 42 -15.24 -14.91 4.39
CA ALA A 42 -16.65 -15.20 4.69
C ALA A 42 -16.84 -16.30 5.78
N GLY A 43 -15.83 -17.13 6.03
CA GLY A 43 -15.88 -18.19 7.05
C GLY A 43 -15.52 -17.72 8.47
N VAL A 44 -14.93 -16.53 8.63
CA VAL A 44 -14.46 -16.02 9.94
C VAL A 44 -15.52 -15.12 10.62
N ALA A 45 -16.53 -14.66 9.89
CA ALA A 45 -17.57 -13.76 10.42
C ALA A 45 -18.64 -14.45 11.31
N ALA A 46 -18.54 -15.75 11.56
CA ALA A 46 -19.54 -16.51 12.30
C ALA A 46 -18.99 -17.03 13.64
N LEU A 47 -18.60 -16.13 14.58
CA LEU A 47 -18.51 -16.42 16.03
C LEU A 47 -18.09 -15.17 16.85
N VAL A 48 -18.88 -14.09 16.79
CA VAL A 48 -18.85 -13.05 17.84
C VAL A 48 -20.29 -12.75 18.25
N VAL A 49 -20.79 -13.56 19.18
CA VAL A 49 -22.07 -13.32 19.87
C VAL A 49 -21.79 -13.44 21.37
N LEU A 50 -22.27 -12.45 22.14
CA LEU A 50 -22.23 -12.25 23.61
C LEU A 50 -20.95 -11.56 24.13
N ALA A 51 -20.97 -10.49 24.92
CA ALA A 51 -22.06 -9.74 25.55
C ALA A 51 -21.49 -8.40 26.09
N VAL A 52 -22.12 -7.26 25.80
CA VAL A 52 -21.98 -6.04 26.61
C VAL A 52 -23.35 -5.37 26.69
N GLY A 53 -23.94 -5.39 27.88
CA GLY A 53 -25.09 -4.57 28.23
C GLY A 53 -24.61 -3.18 28.65
N VAL A 54 -25.16 -2.13 28.05
CA VAL A 54 -24.97 -0.74 28.48
C VAL A 54 -26.34 -0.16 28.82
N PRO A 55 -26.55 0.42 30.03
CA PRO A 55 -27.73 1.21 30.32
C PRO A 55 -27.59 2.60 29.67
N ALA A 56 -28.62 2.99 28.93
CA ALA A 56 -28.74 4.32 28.34
C ALA A 56 -28.91 5.39 29.44
N ALA A 57 -28.02 6.39 29.45
CA ALA A 57 -28.23 7.64 30.16
C ALA A 57 -28.46 8.76 29.12
N VAL A 58 -29.70 9.24 29.09
CA VAL A 58 -30.14 10.41 28.33
C VAL A 58 -29.69 11.66 29.09
N VAL A 59 -28.86 12.50 28.46
CA VAL A 59 -28.69 13.90 28.87
C VAL A 59 -28.98 14.79 27.67
N ALA A 60 -30.13 15.46 27.73
CA ALA A 60 -30.48 16.61 26.92
C ALA A 60 -30.11 17.87 27.71
N LEU A 61 -29.46 18.84 27.05
CA LEU A 61 -29.30 20.25 27.46
C LEU A 61 -28.86 21.02 26.19
N THR A 62 -29.77 21.52 25.36
CA THR A 62 -30.26 22.91 25.30
C THR A 62 -29.28 23.97 25.82
N GLY A 63 -28.83 24.85 24.91
CA GLY A 63 -28.04 26.04 25.20
C GLY A 63 -27.88 26.92 23.95
N ASP A 64 -28.82 27.84 23.77
CA ASP A 64 -28.77 28.99 22.85
C ASP A 64 -27.68 29.97 23.31
N GLY A 65 -26.82 30.45 22.40
CA GLY A 65 -25.79 31.42 22.77
C GLY A 65 -24.86 31.87 21.64
N ASP A 66 -25.21 33.01 21.05
CA ASP A 66 -24.37 34.04 20.42
C ASP A 66 -23.19 33.65 19.50
N VAL A 67 -23.41 33.97 18.22
CA VAL A 67 -22.44 34.09 17.14
C VAL A 67 -21.38 35.15 17.48
N ARG A 68 -20.22 34.72 17.97
CA ARG A 68 -18.96 35.48 17.93
C ARG A 68 -18.02 34.82 16.94
N GLY A 69 -17.46 35.63 16.04
CA GLY A 69 -16.61 35.22 14.93
C GLY A 69 -15.59 34.18 15.37
N ALA A 70 -15.74 32.97 14.82
CA ALA A 70 -14.73 31.95 14.91
C ALA A 70 -13.53 32.46 14.11
N ASP A 71 -12.46 32.81 14.83
CA ASP A 71 -11.12 32.68 14.28
C ASP A 71 -11.08 31.32 13.58
N VAL A 72 -10.84 31.34 12.27
CA VAL A 72 -10.52 30.14 11.52
C VAL A 72 -9.23 29.65 12.14
N ALA A 73 -9.33 28.79 13.14
CA ALA A 73 -8.21 28.07 13.69
C ALA A 73 -7.55 27.42 12.48
N SER A 74 -6.33 27.86 12.16
CA SER A 74 -5.48 27.14 11.21
C SER A 74 -5.57 25.68 11.62
N THR A 75 -6.15 24.87 10.76
CA THR A 75 -6.18 23.40 10.86
C THR A 75 -4.78 22.88 10.60
N ASP A 76 -3.85 23.33 11.44
CA ASP A 76 -2.40 23.12 11.40
C ASP A 76 -2.07 21.83 12.14
N SER A 77 -2.80 20.77 11.82
CA SER A 77 -2.63 19.48 12.48
C SER A 77 -2.59 18.38 11.43
N ALA A 78 -1.72 18.56 10.44
CA ALA A 78 -0.90 17.44 9.99
C ALA A 78 -0.21 16.91 11.26
N GLY A 79 -0.91 15.98 11.93
CA GLY A 79 -0.62 15.60 13.32
C GLY A 79 0.86 15.27 13.46
N ALA A 80 1.49 15.82 14.50
CA ALA A 80 2.92 15.67 14.72
C ALA A 80 3.30 14.18 14.66
N THR A 81 4.31 13.88 13.86
CA THR A 81 4.91 12.55 13.82
C THR A 81 5.54 12.26 15.19
N MET A 82 5.28 11.08 15.72
CA MET A 82 5.88 10.59 16.96
C MET A 82 7.37 10.36 16.73
N ASP A 83 8.19 10.55 17.76
CA ASP A 83 9.63 10.38 17.64
C ASP A 83 9.98 8.92 17.31
N GLY A 84 10.76 8.71 16.25
CA GLY A 84 11.10 7.38 15.71
C GLY A 84 9.99 6.68 14.91
N PHE A 85 8.99 7.43 14.44
CA PHE A 85 7.92 6.94 13.58
C PHE A 85 7.89 7.70 12.25
N HIS A 86 7.24 7.10 11.25
CA HIS A 86 6.85 7.74 10.00
C HIS A 86 5.40 7.42 9.66
N TRP A 87 4.84 8.19 8.72
CA TRP A 87 3.48 8.01 8.23
C TRP A 87 3.43 7.02 7.07
N GLU A 88 2.55 6.03 7.20
CA GLU A 88 2.12 5.11 6.16
C GLU A 88 0.70 5.41 5.74
N SER A 89 0.45 5.44 4.43
CA SER A 89 -0.89 5.64 3.88
C SER A 89 -1.30 4.48 2.98
N TRP A 90 -2.60 4.17 2.98
CA TRP A 90 -3.23 3.23 2.05
C TRP A 90 -4.71 3.59 1.89
N HIS A 91 -5.13 3.78 0.64
CA HIS A 91 -6.41 4.28 0.19
C HIS A 91 -6.79 5.58 0.90
N ASP A 92 -7.77 5.51 1.79
CA ASP A 92 -8.34 6.64 2.51
C ASP A 92 -7.89 6.73 3.97
N VAL A 93 -6.86 5.96 4.38
CA VAL A 93 -6.35 5.97 5.74
C VAL A 93 -4.85 6.20 5.80
N THR A 94 -4.41 6.82 6.89
CA THR A 94 -2.99 6.98 7.24
C THR A 94 -2.76 6.56 8.69
N VAL A 95 -1.57 6.03 8.99
CA VAL A 95 -1.18 5.47 10.28
C VAL A 95 0.31 5.72 10.52
N GLN A 96 0.74 5.89 11.76
CA GLN A 96 2.16 5.96 12.09
C GLN A 96 2.71 4.58 12.42
N VAL A 97 3.91 4.27 11.92
CA VAL A 97 4.65 3.06 12.25
C VAL A 97 6.10 3.39 12.60
N PRO A 98 6.80 2.55 13.38
CA PRO A 98 8.20 2.80 13.72
C PRO A 98 9.11 2.82 12.48
N ASP A 99 10.11 3.71 12.48
CA ASP A 99 11.10 3.86 11.40
C ASP A 99 11.95 2.61 11.14
N SER A 100 12.02 1.71 12.12
CA SER A 100 12.73 0.44 12.00
C SER A 100 11.97 -0.61 11.20
N TRP A 101 10.67 -0.40 10.95
CA TRP A 101 9.85 -1.35 10.22
C TRP A 101 10.11 -1.22 8.73
N GLN A 102 10.32 -2.35 8.09
CA GLN A 102 10.56 -2.43 6.66
C GLN A 102 9.34 -3.01 5.98
N TYR A 103 9.10 -2.72 4.71
CA TYR A 103 8.02 -3.40 4.01
C TYR A 103 8.45 -4.83 3.62
N GLY A 104 7.45 -5.63 3.25
CA GLY A 104 7.63 -7.03 2.88
C GLY A 104 6.44 -7.87 3.34
N SER A 105 6.41 -9.13 2.91
CA SER A 105 5.41 -10.06 3.43
C SER A 105 5.73 -10.38 4.88
N LEU A 106 4.70 -10.55 5.70
CA LEU A 106 4.86 -11.09 7.04
C LEU A 106 5.39 -12.54 7.01
N SER A 107 5.38 -13.24 5.88
CA SER A 107 5.94 -14.58 5.73
C SER A 107 7.40 -14.62 5.24
N ASP A 108 7.98 -13.49 4.81
CA ASP A 108 9.28 -13.46 4.11
C ASP A 108 10.46 -13.91 4.99
N TRP A 109 10.35 -13.75 6.31
CA TRP A 109 11.37 -14.20 7.27
C TRP A 109 11.73 -15.68 7.08
N CYS A 110 10.78 -16.48 6.61
CA CYS A 110 10.91 -17.92 6.50
C CYS A 110 11.74 -18.37 5.28
N ALA A 111 11.68 -17.63 4.17
CA ALA A 111 12.38 -18.00 2.93
C ALA A 111 13.92 -18.03 3.10
N GLY A 112 14.46 -17.18 3.99
CA GLY A 112 15.90 -17.07 4.25
C GLY A 112 16.37 -17.61 5.60
N GLY A 113 15.49 -18.22 6.40
CA GLY A 113 15.78 -18.52 7.81
C GLY A 113 16.09 -17.25 8.62
N GLY A 114 15.50 -16.12 8.23
CA GLY A 114 15.73 -14.80 8.79
C GLY A 114 15.06 -14.60 10.14
N GLU A 115 15.42 -13.49 10.78
CA GLU A 115 14.82 -13.05 12.02
C GLU A 115 13.36 -12.60 11.82
N LEU A 116 12.52 -12.84 12.82
CA LEU A 116 11.16 -12.32 12.92
C LEU A 116 11.19 -10.80 13.14
N ALA A 117 11.53 -10.06 12.09
CA ALA A 117 11.53 -8.61 12.08
C ALA A 117 10.12 -8.08 11.76
N PRO A 118 9.69 -6.96 12.38
CA PRO A 118 8.44 -6.31 12.02
C PRO A 118 8.39 -5.87 10.56
N ARG A 119 7.25 -6.09 9.88
CA ARG A 119 7.05 -5.69 8.49
C ARG A 119 5.79 -4.86 8.24
N ILE A 120 5.81 -4.06 7.18
CA ILE A 120 4.64 -3.38 6.63
C ILE A 120 4.18 -4.19 5.41
N GLN A 121 3.09 -4.95 5.57
CA GLN A 121 2.53 -5.76 4.49
C GLN A 121 1.32 -5.08 3.86
N ARG A 122 1.35 -4.95 2.54
CA ARG A 122 0.25 -4.40 1.71
C ARG A 122 -0.45 -5.52 0.92
N PRO A 123 -1.67 -5.32 0.40
CA PRO A 123 -2.39 -6.37 -0.34
C PRO A 123 -1.69 -6.86 -1.61
N ASP A 124 -0.90 -6.00 -2.25
CA ASP A 124 -0.11 -6.28 -3.45
C ASP A 124 1.25 -6.90 -3.15
N THR A 125 1.63 -7.01 -1.86
CA THR A 125 2.88 -7.63 -1.45
C THR A 125 2.91 -9.10 -1.89
N VAL A 126 3.90 -9.42 -2.73
CA VAL A 126 4.17 -10.80 -3.15
C VAL A 126 4.77 -11.55 -1.97
N ALA A 127 4.23 -12.73 -1.72
CA ALA A 127 4.68 -13.63 -0.68
C ALA A 127 4.92 -15.00 -1.32
N ASP A 128 6.05 -15.62 -1.00
CA ASP A 128 6.27 -17.02 -1.38
C ASP A 128 5.30 -17.92 -0.61
N ASP A 129 4.73 -18.93 -1.30
CA ASP A 129 3.83 -19.91 -0.69
C ASP A 129 4.62 -20.96 0.10
N ILE A 130 5.25 -20.51 1.19
CA ILE A 130 6.05 -21.34 2.09
C ILE A 130 5.23 -21.62 3.35
N GLN A 131 5.10 -22.89 3.70
CA GLN A 131 4.45 -23.28 4.95
C GLN A 131 5.39 -23.06 6.13
N CYS A 132 5.18 -21.95 6.82
CA CYS A 132 5.97 -21.53 7.97
C CYS A 132 5.18 -21.70 9.26
N ASP A 133 5.91 -21.96 10.35
CA ASP A 133 5.37 -21.88 11.71
C ASP A 133 6.31 -21.00 12.55
N PRO A 134 5.87 -19.78 12.96
CA PRO A 134 4.55 -19.18 12.71
C PRO A 134 4.29 -18.86 11.22
N GLN A 135 3.04 -18.59 10.84
CA GLN A 135 2.70 -18.22 9.45
C GLN A 135 3.03 -16.75 9.13
N SER A 136 3.27 -15.93 10.15
CA SER A 136 3.47 -14.49 10.05
C SER A 136 4.52 -14.03 11.07
N SER A 137 5.28 -13.00 10.72
CA SER A 137 6.16 -12.23 11.60
C SER A 137 5.35 -11.15 12.33
N TYR A 138 6.00 -10.29 13.11
CA TYR A 138 5.40 -9.05 13.63
C TYR A 138 5.19 -8.03 12.51
N GLY A 139 4.35 -7.01 12.73
CA GLY A 139 4.15 -5.94 11.76
C GLY A 139 2.73 -5.38 11.69
N ILE A 140 2.45 -4.69 10.58
CA ILE A 140 1.10 -4.28 10.19
C ILE A 140 0.69 -4.94 8.87
N THR A 141 -0.62 -5.15 8.70
CA THR A 141 -1.23 -5.50 7.42
C THR A 141 -2.35 -4.56 7.07
N PHE A 142 -2.34 -4.05 5.83
CA PHE A 142 -3.47 -3.36 5.23
C PHE A 142 -4.37 -4.36 4.50
N GLN A 143 -5.69 -4.21 4.65
CA GLN A 143 -6.68 -5.07 3.98
C GLN A 143 -7.89 -4.25 3.55
N GLU A 144 -8.34 -4.46 2.31
CA GLU A 144 -9.66 -4.00 1.87
C GLU A 144 -10.75 -4.90 2.47
N ILE A 145 -11.76 -4.30 3.08
CA ILE A 145 -12.92 -5.01 3.62
C ILE A 145 -14.23 -4.42 3.09
N PRO A 146 -15.28 -5.24 2.90
CA PRO A 146 -16.58 -4.74 2.43
C PRO A 146 -17.27 -3.80 3.42
N ASN A 147 -16.97 -3.94 4.72
CA ASN A 147 -17.54 -3.09 5.76
C ASN A 147 -16.89 -1.70 5.70
N ARG A 148 -17.72 -0.67 5.51
CA ARG A 148 -17.30 0.74 5.45
C ARG A 148 -17.49 1.48 6.78
N ASP A 149 -18.11 0.84 7.77
CA ASP A 149 -18.26 1.40 9.11
C ASP A 149 -16.93 1.35 9.87
N ASP A 150 -16.68 2.37 10.69
CA ASP A 150 -15.52 2.41 11.57
C ASP A 150 -15.69 1.40 12.72
N PHE A 151 -14.64 0.65 13.02
CA PHE A 151 -14.62 -0.28 14.16
C PHE A 151 -13.22 -0.49 14.71
N GLU A 152 -13.15 -1.04 15.91
CA GLU A 152 -11.90 -1.41 16.58
C GLU A 152 -12.00 -2.81 17.15
N TRP A 153 -10.92 -3.57 17.01
CA TRP A 153 -10.70 -4.84 17.68
C TRP A 153 -9.69 -4.63 18.80
N PRO A 154 -9.98 -5.15 20.02
CA PRO A 154 -9.10 -4.96 21.15
C PRO A 154 -7.73 -5.57 20.90
N VAL A 155 -6.68 -4.90 21.41
CA VAL A 155 -5.33 -5.47 21.46
C VAL A 155 -5.33 -6.57 22.51
N VAL A 156 -5.16 -7.82 22.07
CA VAL A 156 -5.19 -9.00 22.95
C VAL A 156 -4.01 -9.92 22.67
N ALA A 157 -3.50 -10.58 23.71
CA ALA A 157 -2.50 -11.63 23.54
C ALA A 157 -3.07 -12.78 22.68
N GLN A 158 -2.31 -13.24 21.69
CA GLN A 158 -2.65 -14.42 20.91
C GLN A 158 -1.57 -15.48 21.09
N THR A 159 -1.99 -16.73 21.26
CA THR A 159 -1.11 -17.90 21.31
C THR A 159 -1.48 -18.86 20.20
N GLY A 160 -0.51 -19.36 19.44
CA GLY A 160 -0.71 -20.48 18.51
C GLY A 160 -1.60 -20.19 17.29
N LYS A 161 -1.76 -18.93 16.87
CA LYS A 161 -2.60 -18.54 15.71
C LYS A 161 -1.80 -18.05 14.50
N GLY A 162 -0.63 -18.63 14.26
CA GLY A 162 0.21 -18.26 13.13
C GLY A 162 0.99 -16.95 13.32
N TRP A 163 0.96 -16.36 14.51
CA TRP A 163 1.85 -15.26 14.92
C TRP A 163 2.92 -15.80 15.88
N PRO A 164 4.09 -15.14 16.00
CA PRO A 164 5.16 -15.64 16.86
C PRO A 164 4.86 -15.38 18.33
N ASP A 165 5.16 -16.33 19.22
CA ASP A 165 4.99 -16.12 20.66
C ASP A 165 6.25 -15.46 21.30
N PRO A 166 6.10 -14.51 22.25
CA PRO A 166 4.86 -13.86 22.64
C PRO A 166 4.43 -12.78 21.64
N ASN A 167 3.12 -12.60 21.43
CA ASN A 167 2.56 -11.48 20.67
C ASN A 167 1.25 -10.98 21.26
N VAL A 168 0.92 -9.75 20.88
CA VAL A 168 -0.41 -9.18 20.93
C VAL A 168 -0.87 -8.82 19.53
N VAL A 169 -2.17 -8.93 19.27
CA VAL A 169 -2.79 -8.57 18.00
C VAL A 169 -3.99 -7.69 18.27
N GLY A 170 -4.10 -6.59 17.54
CA GLY A 170 -5.27 -5.72 17.49
C GLY A 170 -5.55 -5.28 16.06
N GLY A 171 -6.66 -4.58 15.85
CA GLY A 171 -6.98 -4.06 14.53
C GLY A 171 -7.98 -2.93 14.57
N ARG A 172 -7.99 -2.12 13.52
CA ARG A 172 -8.91 -0.98 13.38
C ARG A 172 -9.34 -0.83 11.93
N GLY A 173 -10.63 -0.66 11.74
CA GLY A 173 -11.27 -0.43 10.45
C GLY A 173 -11.71 1.03 10.32
N ILE A 174 -11.35 1.70 9.22
CA ILE A 174 -11.86 3.02 8.85
C ILE A 174 -12.12 3.01 7.34
N GLY A 175 -13.30 3.46 6.90
CA GLY A 175 -13.58 3.71 5.48
C GLY A 175 -13.53 2.50 4.52
N GLY A 176 -13.49 1.26 5.03
CA GLY A 176 -13.27 0.06 4.21
C GLY A 176 -11.85 -0.48 4.21
N VAL A 177 -10.97 0.15 4.98
CA VAL A 177 -9.61 -0.33 5.23
C VAL A 177 -9.52 -0.89 6.64
N LEU A 178 -9.10 -2.14 6.75
CA LEU A 178 -8.68 -2.76 8.00
C LEU A 178 -7.16 -2.75 8.11
N ILE A 179 -6.64 -2.17 9.20
CA ILE A 179 -5.25 -2.34 9.61
C ILE A 179 -5.22 -3.31 10.79
N THR A 180 -4.46 -4.40 10.66
CA THR A 180 -4.16 -5.31 11.79
C THR A 180 -2.71 -5.13 12.20
N VAL A 181 -2.46 -5.01 13.50
CA VAL A 181 -1.14 -4.83 14.11
C VAL A 181 -0.81 -6.04 14.95
N ALA A 182 0.40 -6.60 14.77
CA ALA A 182 0.95 -7.67 15.60
C ALA A 182 2.33 -7.28 16.12
N THR A 183 2.51 -7.19 17.43
CA THR A 183 3.78 -6.80 18.07
C THR A 183 4.01 -7.62 19.35
N ARG A 184 5.19 -7.48 19.97
CA ARG A 184 5.46 -8.02 21.32
C ARG A 184 4.95 -7.10 22.43
N GLU A 185 4.70 -5.83 22.11
CA GLU A 185 4.50 -4.74 23.06
C GLU A 185 3.07 -4.18 22.92
N PRO A 186 2.20 -4.39 23.93
CA PRO A 186 0.82 -3.88 23.92
C PRO A 186 0.72 -2.38 23.68
N ASP A 187 1.57 -1.60 24.35
CA ASP A 187 1.57 -0.15 24.24
C ASP A 187 1.92 0.31 22.82
N LEU A 188 2.87 -0.37 22.15
CA LEU A 188 3.20 -0.09 20.76
C LEU A 188 2.03 -0.41 19.82
N ALA A 189 1.30 -1.52 20.05
CA ALA A 189 0.14 -1.86 19.24
C ALA A 189 -0.99 -0.81 19.39
N HIS A 190 -1.26 -0.37 20.62
CA HIS A 190 -2.20 0.73 20.87
C HIS A 190 -1.74 2.02 20.20
N GLN A 191 -0.48 2.42 20.39
CA GLN A 191 0.08 3.63 19.80
C GLN A 191 -0.07 3.69 18.28
N ILE A 192 0.19 2.56 17.58
CA ILE A 192 0.00 2.46 16.13
C ILE A 192 -1.49 2.59 15.77
N LEU A 193 -2.38 1.80 16.39
CA LEU A 193 -3.81 1.80 16.07
C LEU A 193 -4.50 3.15 16.40
N ASP A 194 -4.08 3.81 17.47
CA ASP A 194 -4.59 5.11 17.90
C ASP A 194 -4.18 6.23 16.93
N SER A 195 -3.01 6.10 16.30
CA SER A 195 -2.52 7.05 15.29
C SER A 195 -3.28 6.97 13.96
N MET A 196 -4.05 5.90 13.73
CA MET A 196 -4.80 5.68 12.50
C MET A 196 -5.92 6.73 12.35
N ARG A 197 -6.01 7.33 11.17
CA ARG A 197 -7.02 8.35 10.85
C ARG A 197 -7.37 8.37 9.35
N PRO A 198 -8.56 8.85 8.98
CA PRO A 198 -8.90 9.05 7.58
C PRO A 198 -8.04 10.17 6.97
N ILE A 199 -7.74 10.02 5.67
CA ILE A 199 -7.09 11.05 4.86
C ILE A 199 -8.14 12.11 4.50
N GLY A 200 -7.90 13.34 4.96
CA GLY A 200 -8.82 14.45 4.73
C GLY A 200 -8.67 15.09 3.34
N PRO A 201 -9.46 16.14 3.06
CA PRO A 201 -9.38 16.90 1.81
C PRO A 201 -8.00 17.53 1.56
N GLN A 202 -7.24 17.77 2.62
CA GLN A 202 -5.89 18.34 2.56
C GLN A 202 -4.82 17.30 2.18
N GLY A 203 -5.20 16.04 2.05
CA GLY A 203 -4.28 14.93 1.89
C GLY A 203 -3.76 14.37 3.22
N ASP A 204 -2.85 13.43 3.10
CA ASP A 204 -2.15 12.82 4.21
C ASP A 204 -0.96 13.70 4.68
N PRO A 205 -0.25 13.32 5.75
CA PRO A 205 0.90 14.09 6.24
C PRO A 205 2.08 14.20 5.27
N ASN A 206 2.11 13.35 4.24
CA ASN A 206 3.10 13.40 3.17
C ASN A 206 2.63 14.25 1.99
N GLY A 207 1.46 14.90 2.08
CA GLY A 207 0.89 15.77 1.05
C GLY A 207 0.09 15.05 -0.04
N CYS A 208 -0.17 13.75 0.10
CA CYS A 208 -0.86 12.95 -0.91
C CYS A 208 -2.37 12.89 -0.66
N ALA A 209 -3.18 13.11 -1.69
CA ALA A 209 -4.62 12.93 -1.61
C ALA A 209 -4.98 11.43 -1.56
N ALA A 210 -6.11 11.07 -0.95
CA ALA A 210 -6.61 9.69 -0.94
C ALA A 210 -6.94 9.16 -2.35
N ARG A 211 -7.29 10.08 -3.26
CA ARG A 211 -7.57 9.80 -4.66
C ARG A 211 -6.83 10.77 -5.56
N TYR A 212 -6.26 10.26 -6.63
CA TYR A 212 -5.58 11.08 -7.62
C TYR A 212 -6.57 12.01 -8.31
N THR A 213 -6.30 13.30 -8.20
CA THR A 213 -6.86 14.34 -9.06
C THR A 213 -5.70 15.23 -9.51
N PRO A 214 -5.61 15.66 -10.78
CA PRO A 214 -4.54 16.54 -11.21
C PRO A 214 -4.42 17.79 -10.30
N GLY A 215 -3.24 18.00 -9.71
CA GLY A 215 -2.97 19.12 -8.79
C GLY A 215 -3.56 18.97 -7.38
N SER A 216 -3.97 17.77 -6.96
CA SER A 216 -4.48 17.53 -5.59
C SER A 216 -3.40 17.23 -4.55
N THR A 217 -2.13 17.20 -4.93
CA THR A 217 -1.03 17.07 -3.97
C THR A 217 -0.79 18.40 -3.28
N ASN A 218 -0.48 18.35 -1.99
CA ASN A 218 -0.12 19.51 -1.20
C ASN A 218 1.17 19.21 -0.44
N PRO A 219 2.34 19.27 -1.11
CA PRO A 219 3.58 18.85 -0.50
C PRO A 219 3.91 19.70 0.72
N PRO A 220 4.38 19.09 1.84
CA PRO A 220 4.87 19.84 2.99
C PRO A 220 5.97 20.83 2.59
N GLU A 221 6.11 21.92 3.35
CA GLU A 221 7.12 22.94 3.06
C GLU A 221 8.54 22.31 3.03
N GLY A 222 9.27 22.57 1.94
CA GLY A 222 10.63 22.05 1.75
C GLY A 222 10.70 20.55 1.45
N ALA A 223 9.57 19.89 1.18
CA ALA A 223 9.51 18.49 0.83
C ALA A 223 9.28 18.26 -0.67
N LEU A 224 9.64 17.05 -1.12
CA LEU A 224 9.13 16.44 -2.35
C LEU A 224 8.20 15.31 -1.93
N SER A 225 6.90 15.49 -2.17
CA SER A 225 5.90 14.43 -1.97
C SER A 225 6.03 13.39 -3.06
N VAL A 226 5.90 12.11 -2.70
CA VAL A 226 5.88 10.98 -3.62
C VAL A 226 4.61 10.18 -3.34
N CYS A 227 3.66 10.24 -4.26
CA CYS A 227 2.32 9.67 -4.11
C CYS A 227 2.09 8.60 -5.18
N ARG A 228 1.95 7.34 -4.76
CA ARG A 228 1.65 6.23 -5.65
C ARG A 228 0.17 5.92 -5.59
N TYR A 229 -0.46 5.82 -6.75
CA TYR A 229 -1.88 5.48 -6.88
C TYR A 229 -2.05 4.19 -7.69
N ASP A 230 -3.06 3.41 -7.33
CA ASP A 230 -3.45 2.20 -8.03
C ASP A 230 -4.12 2.53 -9.38
N GLU A 231 -4.56 1.48 -10.06
CA GLU A 231 -5.26 1.58 -11.35
C GLU A 231 -6.62 2.32 -11.23
N ASN A 232 -7.22 2.36 -10.04
CA ASN A 232 -8.46 3.08 -9.76
C ASN A 232 -8.21 4.53 -9.31
N GLY A 233 -6.94 4.94 -9.21
CA GLY A 233 -6.53 6.23 -8.71
C GLY A 233 -6.63 6.35 -7.19
N GLU A 234 -6.71 5.25 -6.44
CA GLU A 234 -6.68 5.24 -4.97
C GLU A 234 -5.23 5.20 -4.48
N LEU A 235 -4.92 5.92 -3.40
CA LEU A 235 -3.56 6.06 -2.90
C LEU A 235 -3.03 4.70 -2.40
N GLU A 236 -2.03 4.11 -3.02
CA GLU A 236 -1.41 2.88 -2.51
C GLU A 236 -0.32 3.17 -1.49
N GLN A 237 0.42 4.25 -1.68
CA GLN A 237 1.55 4.59 -0.83
C GLN A 237 1.90 6.07 -0.97
N SER A 238 2.44 6.64 0.11
CA SER A 238 2.86 8.04 0.19
C SER A 238 4.20 8.13 0.90
N ALA A 239 5.04 9.07 0.49
CA ALA A 239 6.22 9.47 1.23
C ALA A 239 6.55 10.93 0.99
N ALA A 240 7.35 11.52 1.87
CA ALA A 240 7.90 12.86 1.69
C ALA A 240 9.42 12.81 1.86
N LEU A 241 10.15 13.25 0.85
CA LEU A 241 11.60 13.46 0.93
C LEU A 241 11.87 14.87 1.40
N PHE A 242 12.89 15.05 2.25
CA PHE A 242 13.24 16.37 2.79
C PHE A 242 14.71 16.72 2.54
N GLY A 243 15.02 18.02 2.59
CA GLY A 243 16.38 18.54 2.60
C GLY A 243 17.22 18.08 1.40
N LYS A 244 18.38 17.46 1.68
CA LYS A 244 19.30 17.01 0.62
C LYS A 244 18.66 15.94 -0.29
N GLN A 245 17.87 15.02 0.27
CA GLN A 245 17.22 13.96 -0.50
C GLN A 245 16.20 14.52 -1.49
N ALA A 246 15.37 15.47 -1.04
CA ALA A 246 14.45 16.19 -1.92
C ALA A 246 15.20 16.93 -3.03
N GLY A 247 16.26 17.67 -2.68
CA GLY A 247 17.06 18.41 -3.67
C GLY A 247 17.79 17.51 -4.67
N ASP A 248 18.29 16.35 -4.25
CA ASP A 248 18.89 15.35 -5.14
C ASP A 248 17.83 14.75 -6.07
N ALA A 249 16.66 14.39 -5.53
CA ALA A 249 15.54 13.85 -6.30
C ALA A 249 15.06 14.83 -7.39
N VAL A 250 14.85 16.10 -7.03
CA VAL A 250 14.46 17.16 -7.98
C VAL A 250 15.50 17.33 -9.07
N ARG A 251 16.80 17.37 -8.73
CA ARG A 251 17.88 17.44 -9.74
C ARG A 251 17.87 16.23 -10.67
N THR A 252 17.67 15.03 -10.13
CA THR A 252 17.58 13.80 -10.93
C THR A 252 16.41 13.86 -11.91
N LEU A 253 15.24 14.32 -11.47
CA LEU A 253 14.06 14.49 -12.33
C LEU A 253 14.31 15.50 -13.45
N GLN A 254 14.91 16.65 -13.14
CA GLN A 254 15.21 17.70 -14.11
C GLN A 254 16.32 17.32 -15.09
N ALA A 255 17.28 16.50 -14.65
CA ALA A 255 18.39 16.02 -15.48
C ALA A 255 18.01 14.80 -16.34
N ALA A 256 16.78 14.29 -16.22
CA ALA A 256 16.30 13.18 -17.03
C ALA A 256 16.40 13.53 -18.53
N PRO A 257 17.00 12.67 -19.38
CA PRO A 257 17.08 12.90 -20.81
C PRO A 257 15.68 13.03 -21.44
N GLU A 258 15.61 13.64 -22.63
CA GLU A 258 14.40 13.58 -23.43
C GLU A 258 14.08 12.12 -23.78
N ALA A 259 12.81 11.74 -23.65
CA ALA A 259 12.40 10.40 -24.06
C ALA A 259 12.54 10.24 -25.58
N GLY A 260 12.96 9.06 -26.01
CA GLY A 260 12.76 8.64 -27.40
C GLY A 260 11.26 8.53 -27.74
N GLU A 261 10.93 8.27 -29.01
CA GLU A 261 9.55 8.03 -29.44
C GLU A 261 8.99 6.77 -28.77
N CYS A 262 8.33 6.95 -27.63
CA CYS A 262 7.38 5.96 -27.13
C CYS A 262 6.05 6.25 -27.80
N ALA A 263 5.66 5.41 -28.76
CA ALA A 263 4.38 5.56 -29.43
C ALA A 263 3.27 5.52 -28.37
N ASP A 264 2.58 6.65 -28.19
CA ASP A 264 1.42 6.75 -27.32
C ASP A 264 0.30 5.87 -27.89
N THR A 265 0.37 4.59 -27.54
CA THR A 265 -0.71 3.64 -27.78
C THR A 265 -1.78 3.75 -26.70
N SER A 266 -1.53 4.55 -25.66
CA SER A 266 -2.42 4.84 -24.54
C SER A 266 -3.27 6.09 -24.79
N GLN A 267 -3.82 6.27 -25.99
CA GLN A 267 -4.75 7.37 -26.30
C GLN A 267 -6.09 7.33 -25.54
N GLY A 268 -6.25 6.53 -24.49
CA GLY A 268 -7.44 6.62 -23.66
C GLY A 268 -7.50 5.62 -22.52
N SER A 269 -7.67 6.15 -21.31
CA SER A 269 -8.49 5.59 -20.23
C SER A 269 -8.12 4.24 -19.60
N GLN A 270 -7.06 3.56 -20.05
CA GLN A 270 -6.68 2.31 -19.39
C GLN A 270 -6.22 2.62 -17.96
N PRO A 271 -6.87 2.05 -16.93
CA PRO A 271 -6.46 2.24 -15.55
C PRO A 271 -5.05 1.67 -15.41
N HIS A 272 -4.10 2.48 -14.95
CA HIS A 272 -2.71 2.08 -14.71
C HIS A 272 -2.20 2.76 -13.46
N GLN A 273 -1.22 2.13 -12.82
CA GLN A 273 -0.55 2.71 -11.66
C GLN A 273 0.21 3.96 -12.08
N ILE A 274 0.13 4.99 -11.24
CA ILE A 274 0.83 6.25 -11.44
C ILE A 274 1.59 6.63 -10.18
N VAL A 275 2.74 7.27 -10.34
CA VAL A 275 3.48 7.90 -9.25
C VAL A 275 3.57 9.39 -9.53
N ILE A 276 3.09 10.21 -8.61
CA ILE A 276 3.18 11.66 -8.66
C ILE A 276 4.30 12.10 -7.73
N LEU A 277 5.22 12.92 -8.24
CA LEU A 277 6.26 13.55 -7.45
C LEU A 277 6.07 15.07 -7.55
N GLU A 278 5.83 15.72 -6.42
CA GLU A 278 5.45 17.13 -6.42
C GLU A 278 6.18 17.92 -5.34
N ALA A 279 6.75 19.06 -5.73
CA ALA A 279 7.37 20.05 -4.85
C ALA A 279 7.15 21.44 -5.45
N PRO A 280 7.32 22.53 -4.68
CA PRO A 280 7.24 23.88 -5.23
C PRO A 280 8.14 24.07 -6.46
N GLY A 281 7.52 24.34 -7.62
CA GLY A 281 8.22 24.59 -8.88
C GLY A 281 8.61 23.34 -9.69
N ILE A 282 8.19 22.14 -9.28
CA ILE A 282 8.35 20.92 -10.08
C ILE A 282 7.18 19.96 -9.87
N SER A 283 6.63 19.46 -10.97
CA SER A 283 5.62 18.40 -10.99
C SER A 283 6.08 17.30 -11.93
N ALA A 284 6.32 16.11 -11.40
CA ALA A 284 6.63 14.93 -12.18
C ALA A 284 5.56 13.84 -12.02
N LYS A 285 5.32 13.12 -13.11
CA LYS A 285 4.39 11.99 -13.17
C LYS A 285 5.07 10.81 -13.85
N VAL A 286 5.08 9.67 -13.18
CA VAL A 286 5.52 8.39 -13.73
C VAL A 286 4.29 7.54 -14.03
N ASP A 287 4.05 7.27 -15.31
CA ASP A 287 3.00 6.39 -15.79
C ASP A 287 3.57 4.98 -15.98
N LEU A 288 3.12 4.02 -15.16
CA LEU A 288 3.61 2.63 -15.18
C LEU A 288 2.80 1.77 -16.16
N VAL A 289 2.81 2.17 -17.44
CA VAL A 289 2.14 1.43 -18.52
C VAL A 289 3.02 0.25 -18.97
N SER A 290 2.41 -0.93 -19.11
CA SER A 290 3.12 -2.13 -19.55
C SER A 290 3.78 -1.92 -20.93
N GLY A 291 5.10 -2.04 -20.99
CA GLY A 291 5.89 -1.96 -22.22
C GLY A 291 6.30 -0.53 -22.65
N CYS A 292 5.79 0.51 -22.00
CA CYS A 292 6.15 1.90 -22.28
C CYS A 292 5.96 2.76 -21.01
N PRO A 293 6.76 2.55 -19.95
CA PRO A 293 6.70 3.41 -18.80
C PRO A 293 7.23 4.80 -19.15
N ARG A 294 6.55 5.84 -18.66
CA ARG A 294 6.79 7.22 -19.09
C ARG A 294 7.00 8.12 -17.89
N LEU A 295 8.02 8.98 -17.96
CA LEU A 295 8.18 10.11 -17.05
C LEU A 295 7.71 11.39 -17.78
N THR A 296 6.88 12.19 -17.11
CA THR A 296 6.55 13.55 -17.54
C THR A 296 6.99 14.51 -16.44
N VAL A 297 7.84 15.50 -16.75
CA VAL A 297 8.33 16.51 -15.80
C VAL A 297 7.93 17.89 -16.33
N ASP A 298 7.11 18.62 -15.57
CA ASP A 298 6.59 19.94 -15.94
C ASP A 298 5.93 19.99 -17.33
N GLY A 299 5.32 18.87 -17.74
CA GLY A 299 4.67 18.69 -19.03
C GLY A 299 5.56 18.10 -20.14
N ASP A 300 6.88 18.08 -19.95
CA ASP A 300 7.84 17.50 -20.91
C ASP A 300 7.98 16.00 -20.69
N VAL A 301 8.01 15.23 -21.78
CA VAL A 301 8.24 13.79 -21.73
C VAL A 301 9.74 13.50 -21.60
N ARG A 302 10.11 12.76 -20.56
CA ARG A 302 11.49 12.43 -20.22
C ARG A 302 11.67 10.91 -20.12
N GLU A 303 12.92 10.47 -20.28
CA GLU A 303 13.28 9.07 -20.14
C GLU A 303 13.18 8.63 -18.67
N LEU A 304 12.47 7.52 -18.41
CA LEU A 304 12.48 6.87 -17.11
C LEU A 304 13.73 5.95 -16.99
N ASN A 305 14.86 6.56 -16.66
CA ASN A 305 16.10 5.81 -16.42
C ASN A 305 16.18 5.28 -14.97
N GLU A 306 17.24 4.52 -14.67
CA GLU A 306 17.46 3.92 -13.35
C GLU A 306 17.55 4.94 -12.21
N ALA A 307 18.14 6.11 -12.44
CA ALA A 307 18.22 7.14 -11.41
C ALA A 307 16.84 7.72 -11.06
N VAL A 308 16.02 8.03 -12.08
CA VAL A 308 14.65 8.52 -11.89
C VAL A 308 13.78 7.43 -11.25
N ALA A 309 13.89 6.20 -11.74
CA ALA A 309 13.18 5.08 -11.16
C ALA A 309 13.60 4.86 -9.71
N GLY A 310 14.88 5.02 -9.37
CA GLY A 310 15.33 5.01 -7.98
C GLY A 310 14.60 6.03 -7.13
N VAL A 311 14.42 7.27 -7.61
CA VAL A 311 13.66 8.30 -6.88
C VAL A 311 12.18 7.91 -6.74
N ALA A 312 11.52 7.51 -7.82
CA ALA A 312 10.09 7.20 -7.83
C ALA A 312 9.74 5.87 -7.12
N VAL A 313 10.66 4.91 -7.16
CA VAL A 313 10.51 3.57 -6.60
C VAL A 313 11.01 3.55 -5.17
N LEU A 314 12.26 3.92 -4.87
CA LEU A 314 12.81 3.76 -3.51
C LEU A 314 12.13 4.67 -2.48
N ALA A 315 11.62 5.83 -2.88
CA ALA A 315 10.91 6.72 -1.96
C ALA A 315 9.50 6.21 -1.63
N ALA A 316 8.86 5.47 -2.55
CA ALA A 316 7.45 5.08 -2.43
C ALA A 316 7.22 3.57 -2.59
N TRP A 317 8.26 2.75 -2.48
CA TRP A 317 8.18 1.31 -2.53
C TRP A 317 9.21 0.75 -1.56
N GLY A 318 8.76 0.05 -0.53
CA GLY A 318 9.67 -0.84 0.20
C GLY A 318 9.36 -2.32 0.03
N GLY A 319 8.39 -2.68 -0.82
CA GLY A 319 8.04 -4.07 -1.10
C GLY A 319 8.89 -4.70 -2.20
N SER A 320 8.69 -6.01 -2.42
CA SER A 320 9.28 -6.73 -3.55
C SER A 320 8.95 -6.03 -4.88
N ARG A 321 9.98 -5.84 -5.73
CA ARG A 321 9.81 -5.29 -7.08
C ARG A 321 9.22 -6.29 -8.08
N GLN A 322 9.02 -7.54 -7.65
CA GLN A 322 8.50 -8.59 -8.49
C GLN A 322 7.03 -8.35 -8.86
N GLY A 323 6.74 -8.30 -10.15
CA GLY A 323 5.38 -8.16 -10.68
C GLY A 323 4.96 -6.74 -11.04
N MET A 324 5.80 -5.73 -10.78
CA MET A 324 5.58 -4.38 -11.28
C MET A 324 5.73 -4.30 -12.80
N ALA A 325 5.01 -3.35 -13.42
CA ALA A 325 5.24 -2.93 -14.80
C ALA A 325 6.50 -2.04 -14.95
N LEU A 326 7.51 -2.20 -14.09
CA LEU A 326 8.80 -1.55 -14.27
C LEU A 326 9.57 -2.19 -15.44
N PRO A 327 10.48 -1.45 -16.10
CA PRO A 327 11.50 -2.04 -16.96
C PRO A 327 12.21 -3.21 -16.27
N PRO A 328 12.51 -4.34 -16.97
CA PRO A 328 13.15 -5.50 -16.37
C PRO A 328 14.43 -5.17 -15.58
N GLU A 329 15.19 -4.17 -16.05
CA GLU A 329 16.43 -3.68 -15.45
C GLU A 329 16.20 -3.08 -14.06
N LEU A 330 14.98 -2.61 -13.78
CA LEU A 330 14.59 -1.99 -12.51
C LEU A 330 13.90 -2.98 -11.56
N ARG A 331 13.59 -4.18 -12.03
CA ARG A 331 13.02 -5.26 -11.21
C ARG A 331 14.08 -6.09 -10.50
N THR A 332 15.33 -6.00 -10.94
CA THR A 332 16.45 -6.74 -10.34
C THR A 332 17.04 -5.95 -9.18
N GLU A 333 16.61 -6.30 -7.97
CA GLU A 333 17.39 -6.17 -6.72
C GLU A 333 17.23 -7.46 -5.91
#